data_AF-A0A3D3AAA0-F1
#
_entry.id   AF-A0A3D3AAA0-F1
#
_cell.length_a   1.000
_cell.length_b   1.000
_cell.length_c   1.000
_cell.angle_alpha   90.00
_cell.angle_beta   90.00
_cell.angle_gamma   90.00
#
_symmetry.space_group_name_H-M   'P 1'
#
loop_
_entity.id
_entity.type
_entity.pdbx_description
1 polymer ?
#
loop_
_entity_poly.entity_id
_entity_poly.type
_entity_poly.pdbx_seq_one_letter_code
_entity_poly.pdbx_strand_id
1 'polypeptide(L)'
;EIAALLEPVESTFSVSSHQPHVILLAGVNGAGKTTTIGKLVKKFQAEGKTVMLAACDTFRAAASEQLQVWGARANVPVIAGAAGGGGAGPGFFWAWKSP
;
A
#
# COMPACT_ATOMS: atom_id res chain seq x y z
N GLU A 1 28.70 -10.30 -9.18
CA GLU A 1 29.08 -9.80 -7.83
C GLU A 1 27.88 -9.30 -7.04
N ILE A 2 27.14 -8.27 -7.48
CA ILE A 2 25.96 -7.75 -6.75
C ILE A 2 24.84 -8.80 -6.57
N ALA A 3 24.55 -9.62 -7.59
CA ALA A 3 23.51 -10.66 -7.49
C ALA A 3 23.79 -11.65 -6.35
N ALA A 4 25.05 -12.10 -6.20
CA ALA A 4 25.46 -13.01 -5.13
C ALA A 4 25.30 -12.40 -3.72
N LEU A 5 25.30 -11.07 -3.60
CA LEU A 5 25.02 -10.39 -2.32
C LEU A 5 23.51 -10.33 -2.01
N LEU A 6 22.66 -10.35 -3.03
CA LEU A 6 21.20 -10.27 -2.89
C LEU A 6 20.54 -11.65 -2.75
N GLU A 7 21.13 -12.70 -3.33
CA GLU A 7 20.62 -14.07 -3.28
C GLU A 7 20.23 -14.55 -1.87
N PRO A 8 21.01 -14.32 -0.80
CA PRO A 8 20.67 -14.82 0.53
C PRO A 8 19.45 -14.14 1.17
N VAL A 9 19.07 -12.95 0.68
CA VAL A 9 17.96 -12.15 1.23
C VAL A 9 16.74 -12.11 0.32
N GLU A 10 16.84 -12.66 -0.89
CA GLU A 10 15.73 -12.76 -1.81
C GLU A 10 14.71 -13.79 -1.29
N SER A 11 13.45 -13.37 -1.21
CA SER A 11 12.36 -14.25 -0.81
C SER A 11 11.07 -13.89 -1.53
N THR A 12 10.23 -14.91 -1.77
CA THR A 12 8.93 -14.69 -2.39
C THR A 12 7.96 -14.07 -1.39
N PHE A 13 7.40 -12.92 -1.75
CA PHE A 13 6.35 -12.28 -0.96
C PHE A 13 5.01 -13.02 -1.12
N SER A 14 4.63 -13.83 -0.12
CA SER A 14 3.39 -14.61 -0.09
C SER A 14 2.32 -13.96 0.79
N VAL A 15 1.09 -13.91 0.28
CA VAL A 15 -0.06 -13.23 0.90
C VAL A 15 -1.20 -14.23 1.17
N SER A 16 -0.86 -15.46 1.57
CA SER A 16 -1.83 -16.57 1.74
C SER A 16 -2.05 -17.03 3.18
N SER A 17 -1.17 -16.67 4.13
CA SER A 17 -1.15 -17.27 5.46
C SER A 17 -2.22 -16.80 6.46
N HIS A 18 -2.83 -15.60 6.32
CA HIS A 18 -3.75 -15.00 7.28
C HIS A 18 -4.86 -14.20 6.58
N GLN A 19 -6.06 -14.09 7.15
CA GLN A 19 -7.13 -13.23 6.59
C GLN A 19 -7.80 -12.42 7.71
N PRO A 20 -7.85 -11.07 7.60
CA PRO A 20 -7.33 -10.25 6.51
C PRO A 20 -5.79 -10.18 6.51
N HIS A 21 -5.21 -10.07 5.31
CA HIS A 21 -3.78 -9.76 5.14
C HIS A 21 -3.58 -8.25 5.12
N VAL A 22 -2.55 -7.80 5.81
CA VAL A 22 -2.26 -6.39 6.01
C VAL A 22 -0.86 -6.07 5.49
N ILE A 23 -0.78 -5.11 4.57
CA ILE A 23 0.48 -4.68 3.97
C ILE A 23 0.67 -3.19 4.27
N LEU A 24 1.77 -2.86 4.94
CA LEU A 24 2.20 -1.50 5.23
C LEU A 24 3.36 -1.10 4.32
N LEU A 25 3.19 -0.03 3.55
CA LEU A 25 4.28 0.54 2.76
C LEU A 25 4.89 1.74 3.48
N ALA A 26 6.12 1.56 3.96
CA ALA A 26 6.93 2.59 4.60
C ALA A 26 8.18 2.90 3.76
N GLY A 27 8.73 4.10 3.94
CA GLY A 27 9.94 4.53 3.23
C GLY A 27 10.05 6.05 3.13
N VAL A 28 11.19 6.53 2.65
CA VAL A 28 11.45 7.97 2.52
C VAL A 28 10.58 8.64 1.44
N ASN A 29 10.56 9.97 1.44
CA ASN A 29 9.89 10.74 0.38
C ASN A 29 10.53 10.43 -0.98
N GLY A 30 9.71 10.24 -2.01
CA GLY A 30 10.19 9.92 -3.36
C GLY A 30 10.52 8.45 -3.62
N ALA A 31 10.50 7.56 -2.61
CA ALA A 31 10.80 6.13 -2.78
C ALA A 31 9.77 5.31 -3.60
N GLY A 32 8.76 5.97 -4.18
CA GLY A 32 7.77 5.32 -5.06
C GLY A 32 6.63 4.58 -4.35
N LYS A 33 6.39 4.81 -3.05
CA LYS A 33 5.32 4.14 -2.27
C LYS A 33 3.96 4.13 -2.97
N THR A 34 3.46 5.30 -3.39
CA THR A 34 2.16 5.43 -4.06
C THR A 34 2.10 4.65 -5.37
N THR A 35 3.18 4.66 -6.15
CA THR A 35 3.28 3.89 -7.39
C THR A 35 3.28 2.39 -7.11
N THR A 36 3.97 1.95 -6.06
CA THR A 36 3.98 0.55 -5.63
C THR A 36 2.60 0.09 -5.17
N ILE A 37 1.81 0.93 -4.50
CA ILE A 37 0.40 0.63 -4.16
C ILE A 37 -0.39 0.29 -5.42
N GLY A 38 -0.37 1.15 -6.44
CA GLY A 38 -1.12 0.93 -7.67
C GLY A 38 -0.74 -0.38 -8.37
N LYS A 39 0.56 -0.73 -8.38
CA LYS A 39 1.04 -2.00 -8.92
C LYS A 39 0.54 -3.20 -8.11
N LEU A 40 0.59 -3.14 -6.78
CA LEU A 40 0.13 -4.22 -5.91
C LEU A 40 -1.37 -4.42 -5.99
N VAL A 41 -2.16 -3.33 -6.02
CA VAL A 41 -3.61 -3.39 -6.23
C VAL A 41 -3.94 -4.13 -7.52
N LYS A 42 -3.34 -3.70 -8.65
CA LYS A 42 -3.58 -4.34 -9.95
C LYS A 42 -3.17 -5.82 -9.94
N LYS A 43 -2.02 -6.15 -9.34
CA LYS A 43 -1.55 -7.54 -9.20
C LYS A 43 -2.54 -8.39 -8.41
N PHE A 44 -2.99 -7.93 -7.25
CA PHE A 44 -3.90 -8.70 -6.39
C PHE A 44 -5.31 -8.81 -6.97
N GLN A 45 -5.81 -7.78 -7.66
CA GLN A 45 -7.05 -7.87 -8.43
C GLN A 45 -6.95 -8.92 -9.55
N ALA A 46 -5.82 -8.96 -10.27
CA ALA A 46 -5.58 -9.98 -11.30
C ALA A 46 -5.48 -11.41 -10.71
N GLU A 47 -5.05 -11.54 -9.47
CA GLU A 47 -5.09 -12.80 -8.70
C GLU A 47 -6.48 -13.11 -8.11
N GLY A 48 -7.51 -12.31 -8.42
CA GLY A 48 -8.88 -12.50 -7.94
C GLY A 48 -9.10 -12.12 -6.47
N LYS A 49 -8.19 -11.36 -5.86
CA LYS A 49 -8.30 -10.92 -4.47
C LYS A 49 -9.10 -9.62 -4.36
N THR A 50 -9.95 -9.54 -3.35
CA THR A 50 -10.56 -8.28 -2.91
C THR A 50 -9.51 -7.39 -2.27
N VAL A 51 -9.47 -6.12 -2.69
CA VAL A 51 -8.51 -5.12 -2.19
C VAL A 51 -9.30 -3.90 -1.72
N MET A 52 -8.83 -3.26 -0.64
CA MET A 52 -9.26 -1.95 -0.14
C MET A 52 -8.03 -1.18 0.28
N LEU A 53 -7.98 0.13 0.03
CA LEU A 53 -6.88 0.99 0.43
C LEU A 53 -7.22 1.78 1.69
N ALA A 54 -6.22 2.08 2.52
CA ALA A 54 -6.36 3.09 3.57
C ALA A 54 -5.25 4.14 3.47
N ALA A 55 -5.63 5.41 3.54
CA ALA A 55 -4.72 6.55 3.61
C ALA A 55 -4.34 6.81 5.06
N CYS A 56 -3.06 6.64 5.39
CA CYS A 56 -2.53 6.88 6.72
C CYS A 56 -1.39 7.92 6.70
N ASP A 57 -1.17 8.60 5.56
CA ASP A 57 -0.35 9.82 5.48
C ASP A 57 -1.20 11.03 5.89
N THR A 58 -1.15 11.37 7.19
CA THR A 58 -1.94 12.48 7.79
C THR A 58 -1.23 13.83 7.72
N PHE A 59 0.04 13.85 7.30
CA PHE A 59 0.86 15.07 7.21
C PHE A 59 0.78 15.73 5.85
N ARG A 60 0.64 14.95 4.78
CA ARG A 60 0.48 15.48 3.41
C ARG A 60 -0.94 15.27 2.95
N ALA A 61 -1.79 16.30 3.09
CA ALA A 61 -3.17 16.29 2.57
C ALA A 61 -3.25 15.79 1.11
N ALA A 62 -2.35 16.26 0.25
CA ALA A 62 -2.26 15.83 -1.15
C ALA A 62 -1.93 14.33 -1.35
N ALA A 63 -1.31 13.66 -0.38
CA ALA A 63 -1.03 12.22 -0.46
C ALA A 63 -2.31 11.40 -0.31
N SER A 64 -3.24 11.85 0.54
CA SER A 64 -4.56 11.23 0.70
C SER A 64 -5.41 11.41 -0.57
N GLU A 65 -5.44 12.62 -1.15
CA GLU A 65 -6.12 12.88 -2.43
C GLU A 65 -5.55 12.02 -3.57
N GLN A 66 -4.21 11.92 -3.65
CA GLN A 66 -3.57 11.08 -4.67
C GLN A 66 -3.98 9.62 -4.52
N LEU A 67 -4.03 9.09 -3.29
CA LEU A 67 -4.50 7.72 -3.05
C LEU A 67 -5.96 7.52 -3.44
N GLN A 68 -6.83 8.50 -3.15
CA GLN A 68 -8.24 8.45 -3.56
C GLN A 68 -8.37 8.38 -5.09
N VAL A 69 -7.59 9.17 -5.83
CA VAL A 69 -7.54 9.10 -7.30
C VAL A 69 -7.08 7.72 -7.76
N TRP A 70 -6.08 7.12 -7.12
CA TRP A 70 -5.63 5.77 -7.44
C TRP A 70 -6.67 4.69 -7.14
N GLY A 71 -7.36 4.79 -6.00
CA GLY A 71 -8.43 3.88 -5.64
C GLY A 71 -9.60 3.97 -6.62
N ALA A 72 -10.02 5.18 -6.98
CA ALA A 72 -11.05 5.39 -8.00
C ALA A 72 -10.65 4.79 -9.36
N ARG A 73 -9.40 5.00 -9.81
CA ARG A 73 -8.87 4.42 -11.06
C ARG A 73 -8.83 2.90 -11.04
N ALA A 74 -8.56 2.30 -9.88
CA ALA A 74 -8.50 0.85 -9.71
C ALA A 74 -9.86 0.24 -9.33
N ASN A 75 -10.91 1.05 -9.17
CA ASN A 75 -12.21 0.65 -8.62
C ASN A 75 -12.07 -0.10 -7.28
N VAL A 76 -11.31 0.49 -6.35
CA VAL A 76 -11.01 -0.05 -5.03
C VAL A 76 -11.46 0.96 -3.96
N PRO A 77 -12.17 0.53 -2.90
CA PRO A 77 -12.56 1.42 -1.82
C PRO A 77 -11.34 2.01 -1.12
N VAL A 78 -11.42 3.28 -0.74
CA VAL A 78 -10.36 4.00 -0.02
C VAL A 78 -10.93 4.55 1.28
N ILE A 79 -10.34 4.17 2.40
CA ILE A 79 -10.62 4.77 3.71
C ILE A 79 -9.59 5.88 3.95
N ALA A 80 -10.03 7.09 4.26
CA ALA A 80 -9.16 8.20 4.64
C ALA A 80 -9.66 8.84 5.94
N GLY A 81 -8.76 9.03 6.91
CA GLY A 81 -9.05 9.77 8.14
C GLY A 81 -9.09 11.29 7.91
N ALA A 82 -9.71 12.02 8.83
CA ALA A 82 -9.70 13.50 8.79
C ALA A 82 -8.25 14.02 8.91
N ALA A 83 -7.89 14.96 8.05
CA ALA A 83 -6.58 15.62 8.10
C ALA A 83 -6.42 16.31 9.47
N GLY A 84 -5.36 15.97 10.22
CA GLY A 84 -5.01 16.62 11.49
C GLY A 84 -5.20 15.80 12.78
N GLY A 85 -5.60 14.53 12.71
CA GLY A 85 -5.56 13.64 13.89
C GLY A 85 -4.11 13.29 14.27
N GLY A 86 -3.63 13.83 15.39
CA GLY A 86 -2.22 13.82 15.79
C GLY A 86 -1.57 12.43 15.92
N GLY A 87 -0.35 12.33 15.35
CA GLY A 87 0.71 11.41 15.78
C GLY A 87 0.90 10.14 14.95
N ALA A 88 1.66 10.21 13.83
CA ALA A 88 2.61 9.17 13.36
C ALA A 88 3.28 9.61 12.05
N GLY A 89 4.61 9.44 11.94
CA GLY A 89 5.50 9.98 10.88
C GLY A 89 5.23 9.59 9.40
N PRO A 90 6.25 9.69 8.52
CA PRO A 90 6.02 9.89 7.09
C PRO A 90 5.50 8.64 6.37
N GLY A 91 4.21 8.64 6.04
CA GLY A 91 3.59 7.89 4.96
C GLY A 91 3.29 6.43 5.29
N PHE A 92 2.03 6.15 5.59
CA PHE A 92 1.51 4.80 5.79
C PHE A 92 0.33 4.57 4.84
N PHE A 93 0.27 3.38 4.23
CA PHE A 93 -0.84 2.95 3.37
C PHE A 93 -1.13 1.48 3.61
N TRP A 94 -2.41 1.11 3.54
CA TRP A 94 -2.92 -0.21 3.93
C TRP A 94 -3.67 -0.89 2.77
N ALA A 95 -3.65 -2.23 2.71
CA ALA A 95 -4.44 -3.04 1.78
C ALA A 95 -5.28 -4.08 2.56
N TRP A 96 -6.58 -4.25 2.28
CA TRP A 96 -7.48 -5.23 2.96
C TRP A 96 -8.27 -6.12 2.00
N LYS A 97 -8.59 -7.34 2.45
CA LYS A 97 -9.47 -8.32 1.80
C LYS A 97 -10.69 -8.59 2.69
N SER A 98 -11.90 -8.26 2.24
CA SER A 98 -13.14 -8.85 2.79
C SER A 98 -13.45 -10.19 2.12
N PRO A 99 -14.28 -11.05 2.76
CA PRO A 99 -14.90 -12.19 2.11
C PRO A 99 -15.56 -11.82 0.77
#